data_AF-A0AAD1SS40-F1
#
_entry.id   AF-A0AAD1SS40-F1
#
_cell.length_a   1.000
_cell.length_b   1.000
_cell.length_c   1.000
_cell.angle_alpha   90.00
_cell.angle_beta   90.00
_cell.angle_gamma   90.00
#
_symmetry.space_group_name_H-M   'P 1'
#
loop_
_entity.id
_entity.type
_entity.pdbx_description
1 polymer ?
#
loop_
_entity_poly.entity_id
_entity_poly.type
_entity_poly.pdbx_seq_one_letter_code
_entity_poly.pdbx_strand_id
1 'polypeptide(L)'
;MSQNVKSGGHGLAPNDNGGVIPALRALPTKSAYTSTPRDLMGRTKRSTMTPTTPRMQGEGPSASIHSYLHTPGLLASHHEASNMAPSSPGSTVSEDSLLTAAGPRDQGNPTPDWYALFTSLPKKEDLQSIVQEVKTTLRTEIASLSTSLQDLEGRVTALENAGPTMQVHHPNHSYDRQLTDLPPEARLYIDRVHRALRPKPPPLAPSQDVICYIQDTQLKEDIMKEARRERSWRYKGQTVELYNDLSHLTLQTRRALRPITTLLQGDQIRYRWHFLFTLTARNDNIEASIRLPADVPILLNTLRLPATPVMDWTDCTLNERYLGRPVALVLGADGLVGDTVPPHQGSHEE
;
A
#
# COMPACT_ATOMS: atom_id res chain seq x y z
N MET A 1 36.96 15.33 46.58
CA MET A 1 35.80 15.89 47.30
C MET A 1 34.63 14.93 47.18
N SER A 2 34.28 14.37 48.33
CA SER A 2 33.07 13.68 48.78
C SER A 2 32.20 12.86 47.81
N GLN A 3 32.19 11.58 48.15
CA GLN A 3 31.21 10.53 47.86
C GLN A 3 29.78 10.93 48.27
N ASN A 4 28.77 10.36 47.61
CA ASN A 4 27.56 9.97 48.34
C ASN A 4 26.92 8.71 47.72
N VAL A 5 27.13 7.61 48.43
CA VAL A 5 26.48 6.32 48.25
C VAL A 5 25.22 6.34 49.10
N LYS A 6 24.05 6.07 48.51
CA LYS A 6 22.82 5.80 49.26
C LYS A 6 22.28 4.44 48.86
N SER A 7 22.67 3.45 49.66
CA SER A 7 22.05 2.13 49.77
C SER A 7 20.68 2.25 50.44
N GLY A 8 19.63 1.80 49.76
CA GLY A 8 18.30 1.61 50.32
C GLY A 8 17.80 0.22 50.00
N GLY A 9 17.97 -0.71 50.95
CA GLY A 9 17.40 -2.04 50.90
C GLY A 9 15.92 -2.01 51.26
N HIS A 10 15.11 -2.73 50.48
CA HIS A 10 13.76 -3.10 50.88
C HIS A 10 13.52 -4.59 50.59
N GLY A 11 12.84 -5.20 51.55
CA GLY A 11 12.74 -6.63 51.79
C GLY A 11 12.12 -7.45 50.66
N LEU A 12 12.68 -8.66 50.52
CA LEU A 12 12.07 -9.78 49.84
C LEU A 12 10.91 -10.30 50.72
N ALA A 13 9.69 -10.24 50.21
CA ALA A 13 8.57 -11.03 50.69
C ALA A 13 8.39 -12.26 49.79
N PRO A 14 8.17 -13.47 50.34
CA PRO A 14 7.90 -14.66 49.55
C PRO A 14 6.45 -14.62 49.07
N ASN A 15 6.24 -14.41 47.76
CA ASN A 15 4.92 -14.58 47.14
C ASN A 15 4.71 -16.06 46.81
N ASP A 16 4.04 -16.73 47.73
CA ASP A 16 3.45 -18.04 47.57
C ASP A 16 2.15 -17.87 46.77
N ASN A 17 2.21 -18.10 45.45
CA ASN A 17 1.04 -18.08 44.57
C ASN A 17 0.98 -19.40 43.81
N GLY A 18 0.43 -20.41 44.48
CA GLY A 18 -0.13 -21.61 43.86
C GLY A 18 -1.33 -21.25 42.99
N GLY A 19 -1.06 -20.74 41.79
CA GLY A 19 -2.05 -20.49 40.76
C GLY A 19 -2.45 -21.80 40.09
N VAL A 20 -3.61 -22.32 40.47
CA VAL A 20 -4.35 -23.36 39.76
C VAL A 20 -4.49 -22.94 38.29
N ILE A 21 -3.92 -23.72 37.37
CA ILE A 21 -4.04 -23.55 35.93
C ILE A 21 -5.51 -23.83 35.57
N PRO A 22 -6.29 -22.86 35.03
CA PRO A 22 -7.56 -23.18 34.43
C PRO A 22 -7.28 -23.92 33.11
N ALA A 23 -7.82 -25.13 33.02
CA ALA A 23 -7.80 -25.94 31.81
C ALA A 23 -8.18 -25.12 30.58
N LEU A 24 -7.39 -25.26 29.51
CA LEU A 24 -7.68 -24.77 28.17
C LEU A 24 -9.12 -25.12 27.82
N ARG A 25 -9.98 -24.09 27.84
CA ARG A 25 -11.36 -24.22 27.39
C ARG A 25 -11.30 -24.44 25.89
N ALA A 26 -11.55 -25.68 25.47
CA ALA A 26 -11.73 -26.03 24.08
C ALA A 26 -12.66 -25.00 23.41
N LEU A 27 -12.24 -24.53 22.23
CA LEU A 27 -13.05 -23.70 21.35
C LEU A 27 -14.44 -24.34 21.22
N PRO A 28 -15.54 -23.56 21.28
CA PRO A 28 -16.87 -24.09 21.06
C PRO A 28 -16.93 -24.64 19.63
N THR A 29 -17.00 -25.96 19.50
CA THR A 29 -17.45 -26.61 18.28
C THR A 29 -18.85 -26.11 18.00
N LYS A 30 -19.05 -25.54 16.81
CA LYS A 30 -20.33 -25.00 16.38
C LYS A 30 -21.39 -26.09 16.51
N SER A 31 -22.31 -25.87 17.44
CA SER A 31 -23.53 -26.64 17.64
C SER A 31 -24.27 -26.81 16.31
N ALA A 32 -24.65 -28.05 16.05
CA ALA A 32 -25.54 -28.43 14.96
C ALA A 32 -26.79 -27.55 14.94
N TYR A 33 -27.13 -27.04 13.76
CA TYR A 33 -28.46 -26.52 13.47
C TYR A 33 -29.45 -27.69 13.58
N THR A 34 -30.22 -27.72 14.65
CA THR A 34 -31.47 -28.50 14.72
C THR A 34 -32.52 -27.76 13.90
N SER A 35 -32.74 -28.20 12.67
CA SER A 35 -33.90 -27.81 11.87
C SER A 35 -35.16 -28.47 12.44
N THR A 36 -36.09 -27.67 12.95
CA THR A 36 -37.47 -28.09 13.24
C THR A 36 -38.20 -28.46 11.95
N PRO A 37 -38.99 -29.56 11.94
CA PRO A 37 -39.72 -30.00 10.76
C PRO A 37 -41.01 -29.19 10.59
N ARG A 38 -41.26 -28.70 9.37
CA ARG A 38 -42.56 -28.17 8.96
C ARG A 38 -43.13 -29.10 7.90
N ASP A 39 -44.27 -29.67 8.24
CA ASP A 39 -44.99 -30.69 7.49
C ASP A 39 -45.62 -30.16 6.19
N LEU A 40 -45.69 -31.09 5.23
CA LEU A 40 -46.70 -31.27 4.18
C LEU A 40 -46.90 -30.15 3.13
N MET A 41 -46.41 -30.41 1.90
CA MET A 41 -47.26 -30.92 0.82
C MET A 41 -46.49 -31.05 -0.50
N GLY A 42 -46.63 -32.22 -1.13
CA GLY A 42 -46.83 -32.28 -2.58
C GLY A 42 -45.61 -32.49 -3.47
N ARG A 43 -45.71 -33.59 -4.23
CA ARG A 43 -45.45 -33.71 -5.67
C ARG A 43 -44.08 -34.21 -6.17
N THR A 44 -44.25 -35.32 -6.89
CA THR A 44 -43.58 -35.75 -8.14
C THR A 44 -42.17 -36.32 -8.08
N LYS A 45 -42.16 -37.66 -8.14
CA LYS A 45 -41.12 -38.55 -8.64
C LYS A 45 -40.36 -37.92 -9.83
N ARG A 46 -39.03 -37.81 -9.71
CA ARG A 46 -38.14 -37.67 -10.88
C ARG A 46 -36.91 -38.54 -10.70
N SER A 47 -36.64 -39.26 -11.78
CA SER A 47 -35.71 -40.36 -11.98
C SER A 47 -34.25 -40.00 -11.65
N THR A 48 -33.58 -40.90 -10.94
CA THR A 48 -32.11 -40.94 -10.77
C THR A 48 -31.45 -41.37 -12.09
N MET A 49 -30.67 -40.48 -12.69
CA MET A 49 -29.63 -40.85 -13.65
C MET A 49 -28.27 -40.50 -13.03
N THR A 50 -27.44 -41.52 -12.85
CA THR A 50 -26.02 -41.41 -12.47
C THR A 50 -25.18 -41.10 -13.71
N PRO A 51 -24.29 -40.09 -13.68
CA PRO A 51 -23.30 -39.93 -14.73
C PRO A 51 -22.00 -40.66 -14.36
N THR A 52 -21.73 -41.73 -15.11
CA THR A 52 -20.44 -42.41 -15.23
C THR A 52 -19.42 -41.46 -15.86
N THR A 53 -18.33 -41.16 -15.16
CA THR A 53 -17.20 -40.40 -15.72
C THR A 53 -16.09 -41.38 -16.14
N PRO A 54 -15.63 -41.36 -17.40
CA PRO A 54 -14.58 -42.25 -17.86
C PRO A 54 -13.18 -41.74 -17.50
N ARG A 55 -12.37 -42.70 -17.05
CA ARG A 55 -10.93 -42.66 -16.81
C ARG A 55 -10.19 -42.63 -18.15
N MET A 56 -9.42 -41.59 -18.42
CA MET A 56 -8.45 -41.55 -19.52
C MET A 56 -7.03 -41.58 -18.96
N GLN A 57 -6.28 -42.59 -19.38
CA GLN A 57 -4.83 -42.68 -19.32
C GLN A 57 -4.24 -42.09 -20.62
N GLY A 58 -2.99 -41.62 -20.57
CA GLY A 58 -2.20 -41.25 -21.75
C GLY A 58 -1.47 -39.92 -21.54
N GLU A 59 -0.20 -39.94 -21.15
CA GLU A 59 0.97 -39.84 -22.04
C GLU A 59 1.38 -38.39 -22.30
N GLY A 60 2.61 -38.05 -21.87
CA GLY A 60 3.20 -36.72 -22.03
C GLY A 60 3.66 -36.44 -23.46
N PRO A 61 4.04 -35.18 -23.73
CA PRO A 61 5.41 -34.99 -24.22
C PRO A 61 6.13 -33.80 -23.60
N SER A 62 7.43 -34.02 -23.43
CA SER A 62 8.49 -33.02 -23.28
C SER A 62 8.43 -31.99 -24.41
N ALA A 63 8.32 -30.71 -24.09
CA ALA A 63 8.46 -29.62 -25.05
C ALA A 63 9.43 -28.56 -24.52
N SER A 64 10.47 -28.38 -25.32
CA SER A 64 11.64 -27.53 -25.15
C SER A 64 11.29 -26.04 -25.05
N ILE A 65 11.81 -25.36 -24.01
CA ILE A 65 11.72 -23.91 -23.81
C ILE A 65 12.92 -23.27 -24.53
N HIS A 66 12.82 -23.07 -25.84
CA HIS A 66 13.80 -22.28 -26.60
C HIS A 66 13.16 -21.67 -27.85
N SER A 67 12.36 -20.60 -27.70
CA SER A 67 12.02 -19.67 -28.81
C SER A 67 11.12 -18.50 -28.36
N TYR A 68 11.65 -17.52 -27.63
CA TYR A 68 10.91 -16.26 -27.37
C TYR A 68 11.76 -14.98 -27.48
N LEU A 69 12.82 -14.97 -28.30
CA LEU A 69 13.58 -13.74 -28.57
C LEU A 69 13.96 -13.62 -30.04
N HIS A 70 12.96 -13.46 -30.92
CA HIS A 70 13.16 -12.81 -32.21
C HIS A 70 11.88 -12.07 -32.61
N THR A 71 11.86 -10.76 -32.36
CA THR A 71 10.95 -9.85 -33.07
C THR A 71 11.84 -8.91 -33.91
N PRO A 72 11.94 -9.10 -35.23
CA PRO A 72 12.61 -8.15 -36.10
C PRO A 72 11.73 -6.91 -36.28
N GLY A 73 12.40 -5.77 -36.46
CA GLY A 73 11.85 -4.44 -36.32
C GLY A 73 10.69 -4.08 -37.25
N LEU A 74 9.92 -3.10 -36.80
CA LEU A 74 9.05 -2.28 -37.62
C LEU A 74 9.28 -0.82 -37.23
N LEU A 75 10.14 -0.18 -38.03
CA LEU A 75 10.14 1.25 -38.28
C LEU A 75 8.78 1.62 -38.91
N ALA A 76 7.99 2.43 -38.19
CA ALA A 76 6.97 3.28 -38.79
C ALA A 76 6.70 4.44 -37.83
N SER A 77 7.44 5.52 -38.03
CA SER A 77 7.18 6.83 -37.44
C SER A 77 5.89 7.40 -38.05
N HIS A 78 4.82 7.44 -37.28
CA HIS A 78 3.70 8.35 -37.54
C HIS A 78 3.82 9.55 -36.60
N HIS A 79 4.21 10.68 -37.19
CA HIS A 79 3.99 12.01 -36.65
C HIS A 79 2.47 12.24 -36.61
N GLU A 80 1.86 12.11 -35.42
CA GLU A 80 0.56 12.74 -35.17
C GLU A 80 0.79 14.10 -34.50
N ALA A 81 0.08 15.08 -35.03
CA ALA A 81 0.20 16.49 -34.74
C ALA A 81 -0.05 16.80 -33.25
N SER A 82 0.85 17.61 -32.68
CA SER A 82 0.62 18.30 -31.41
C SER A 82 -0.62 19.18 -31.52
N ASN A 83 -1.73 18.73 -30.92
CA ASN A 83 -2.84 19.61 -30.56
C ASN A 83 -2.38 20.53 -29.43
N MET A 84 -2.00 21.75 -29.84
CA MET A 84 -1.77 22.89 -28.96
C MET A 84 -3.04 23.20 -28.15
N ALA A 85 -2.81 23.68 -26.93
CA ALA A 85 -3.81 23.91 -25.88
C ALA A 85 -5.05 24.72 -26.30
N PRO A 86 -6.23 24.46 -25.70
CA PRO A 86 -7.38 25.35 -25.85
C PRO A 86 -7.14 26.65 -25.09
N SER A 87 -7.24 27.75 -25.83
CA SER A 87 -7.37 29.13 -25.35
C SER A 87 -8.42 29.25 -24.24
N SER A 88 -8.00 29.75 -23.07
CA SER A 88 -8.90 30.15 -21.98
C SER A 88 -9.74 31.37 -22.38
N PRO A 89 -11.05 31.38 -22.07
CA PRO A 89 -11.91 32.53 -22.35
C PRO A 89 -11.82 33.58 -21.24
N GLY A 90 -11.71 34.84 -21.66
CA GLY A 90 -12.24 36.05 -21.03
C GLY A 90 -12.18 36.19 -19.50
N SER A 91 -11.14 36.86 -19.01
CA SER A 91 -11.22 37.59 -17.74
C SER A 91 -11.87 38.95 -17.99
N THR A 92 -13.11 39.12 -17.55
CA THR A 92 -13.81 40.40 -17.47
C THR A 92 -13.17 41.24 -16.38
N VAL A 93 -12.34 42.20 -16.77
CA VAL A 93 -11.82 43.24 -15.88
C VAL A 93 -12.88 44.33 -15.79
N SER A 94 -13.34 44.58 -14.57
CA SER A 94 -14.29 45.63 -14.23
C SER A 94 -13.72 47.01 -14.53
N GLU A 95 -14.42 47.75 -15.39
CA GLU A 95 -14.31 49.19 -15.56
C GLU A 95 -14.98 49.88 -14.37
N ASP A 96 -14.24 50.21 -13.31
CA ASP A 96 -14.63 51.31 -12.42
C ASP A 96 -13.50 51.63 -11.44
N SER A 97 -12.63 52.57 -11.83
CA SER A 97 -11.85 53.43 -10.92
C SER A 97 -11.07 54.46 -11.74
N LEU A 98 -11.81 55.39 -12.34
CA LEU A 98 -11.27 56.68 -12.76
C LEU A 98 -11.47 57.65 -11.59
N LEU A 99 -10.39 58.13 -11.00
CA LEU A 99 -10.03 59.56 -10.91
C LEU A 99 -9.00 59.83 -9.79
N THR A 100 -8.00 60.63 -10.18
CA THR A 100 -7.18 61.52 -9.32
C THR A 100 -5.88 60.97 -8.73
N ALA A 101 -4.83 60.95 -9.54
CA ALA A 101 -3.49 61.30 -9.10
C ALA A 101 -2.67 61.86 -10.28
N ALA A 102 -2.49 63.18 -10.31
CA ALA A 102 -1.53 63.83 -11.18
C ALA A 102 -0.11 63.52 -10.65
N GLY A 103 0.48 62.43 -11.15
CA GLY A 103 1.86 62.01 -10.90
C GLY A 103 2.72 62.15 -12.17
N PRO A 104 4.05 62.27 -12.03
CA PRO A 104 4.94 62.86 -13.03
C PRO A 104 5.04 62.03 -14.31
N ARG A 105 5.19 62.76 -15.43
CA ARG A 105 5.39 62.28 -16.80
C ARG A 105 6.32 61.06 -16.85
N ASP A 106 5.68 59.96 -17.22
CA ASP A 106 6.21 58.69 -17.69
C ASP A 106 7.46 58.89 -18.58
N GLN A 107 8.63 58.64 -17.99
CA GLN A 107 9.87 58.51 -18.74
C GLN A 107 9.80 57.14 -19.43
N GLY A 108 9.64 57.19 -20.76
CA GLY A 108 9.40 56.05 -21.63
C GLY A 108 10.07 54.77 -21.16
N ASN A 109 9.23 53.82 -20.74
CA ASN A 109 9.62 52.46 -20.45
C ASN A 109 10.41 51.94 -21.67
N PRO A 110 11.72 51.68 -21.57
CA PRO A 110 12.51 51.26 -22.72
C PRO A 110 11.90 49.97 -23.24
N THR A 111 11.43 50.00 -24.48
CA THR A 111 10.94 48.82 -25.17
C THR A 111 11.99 47.72 -25.00
N PRO A 112 11.63 46.53 -24.46
CA PRO A 112 12.58 45.47 -24.22
C PRO A 112 13.37 45.22 -25.50
N ASP A 113 14.70 45.27 -25.39
CA ASP A 113 15.57 44.98 -26.53
C ASP A 113 15.51 43.47 -26.81
N TRP A 114 14.51 43.09 -27.59
CA TRP A 114 14.26 41.70 -27.98
C TRP A 114 15.46 41.09 -28.70
N TYR A 115 16.27 41.89 -29.41
CA TYR A 115 17.48 41.41 -30.08
C TYR A 115 18.54 40.97 -29.06
N ALA A 116 18.78 41.76 -28.02
CA ALA A 116 19.66 41.37 -26.93
C ALA A 116 19.19 40.04 -26.31
N LEU A 117 17.87 39.87 -26.12
CA LEU A 117 17.28 38.64 -25.61
C LEU A 117 17.54 37.44 -26.55
N PHE A 118 17.32 37.58 -27.86
CA PHE A 118 17.57 36.50 -28.83
C PHE A 118 19.05 36.16 -28.96
N THR A 119 19.95 37.14 -28.84
CA THR A 119 21.40 36.87 -28.88
C THR A 119 21.92 36.20 -27.61
N SER A 120 21.18 36.30 -26.50
CA SER A 120 21.51 35.63 -25.23
C SER A 120 21.04 34.18 -25.17
N LEU A 121 20.19 33.74 -26.12
CA LEU A 121 19.74 32.35 -26.15
C LEU A 121 20.90 31.42 -26.48
N PRO A 122 20.96 30.23 -25.86
CA PRO A 122 21.96 29.22 -26.19
C PRO A 122 21.91 28.91 -27.68
N LYS A 123 23.07 28.78 -28.30
CA LYS A 123 23.11 28.37 -29.70
C LYS A 123 22.74 26.90 -29.81
N LYS A 124 22.39 26.47 -31.02
CA LYS A 124 22.04 25.07 -31.28
C LYS A 124 23.18 24.12 -30.88
N GLU A 125 24.42 24.57 -31.06
CA GLU A 125 25.64 23.85 -30.70
C GLU A 125 25.73 23.63 -29.18
N ASP A 126 25.37 24.65 -28.38
CA ASP A 126 25.38 24.57 -26.92
C ASP A 126 24.33 23.56 -26.43
N LEU A 127 23.13 23.58 -26.99
CA LEU A 127 22.07 22.62 -26.67
C LEU A 127 22.48 21.18 -27.05
N GLN A 128 23.16 21.00 -28.19
CA GLN A 128 23.69 19.70 -28.57
C GLN A 128 24.77 19.22 -27.62
N SER A 129 25.65 20.12 -27.16
CA SER A 129 26.66 19.81 -26.14
C SER A 129 26.01 19.34 -24.84
N ILE A 130 25.02 20.07 -24.33
CA ILE A 130 24.28 19.72 -23.10
C ILE A 130 23.61 18.35 -23.25
N VAL A 131 22.96 18.08 -24.39
CA VAL A 131 22.31 16.77 -24.62
C VAL A 131 23.34 15.63 -24.65
N GLN A 132 24.51 15.83 -25.25
CA GLN A 132 25.57 14.82 -25.23
C GLN A 132 26.14 14.62 -23.83
N GLU A 133 26.35 15.70 -23.08
CA GLU A 133 26.82 15.65 -21.69
C GLU A 133 25.85 14.85 -20.82
N VAL A 134 24.56 15.19 -20.83
CA VAL A 134 23.52 14.45 -20.09
C VAL A 134 23.50 12.97 -20.49
N LYS A 135 23.61 12.69 -21.79
CA LYS A 135 23.66 11.31 -22.29
C LYS A 135 24.89 10.55 -21.80
N THR A 136 26.05 11.20 -21.73
CA THR A 136 27.26 10.59 -21.18
C THR A 136 27.15 10.34 -19.69
N THR A 137 26.64 11.31 -18.91
CA THR A 137 26.42 11.17 -17.46
C THR A 137 25.48 10.02 -17.13
N LEU A 138 24.34 9.93 -17.84
CA LEU A 138 23.40 8.83 -17.65
C LEU A 138 24.02 7.46 -17.99
N ARG A 139 24.84 7.38 -19.06
CA ARG A 139 25.54 6.13 -19.39
C ARG A 139 26.55 5.74 -18.33
N THR A 140 27.28 6.70 -17.76
CA THR A 140 28.23 6.43 -16.68
C THR A 140 27.53 5.98 -15.40
N GLU A 141 26.39 6.57 -15.05
CA GLU A 141 25.60 6.16 -13.89
C GLU A 141 25.01 4.76 -14.07
N ILE A 142 24.46 4.44 -15.25
CA ILE A 142 23.95 3.10 -15.55
C ILE A 142 25.08 2.06 -15.45
N ALA A 143 26.27 2.37 -15.99
CA ALA A 143 27.42 1.48 -15.89
C ALA A 143 27.84 1.26 -14.42
N SER A 144 27.92 2.34 -13.62
CA SER A 144 28.26 2.27 -12.21
C SER A 144 27.23 1.47 -11.39
N LEU A 145 25.93 1.67 -11.64
CA LEU A 145 24.88 0.91 -10.97
C LEU A 145 24.93 -0.57 -11.36
N SER A 146 25.22 -0.87 -12.63
CA SER A 146 25.39 -2.24 -13.11
C SER A 146 26.56 -2.94 -12.41
N THR A 147 27.70 -2.27 -12.23
CA THR A 147 28.84 -2.83 -11.48
C THR A 147 28.50 -3.06 -10.02
N SER A 148 27.76 -2.14 -9.39
CA SER A 148 27.31 -2.28 -7.99
C SER A 148 26.35 -3.46 -7.81
N LEU A 149 25.42 -3.67 -8.74
CA LEU A 149 24.54 -4.83 -8.74
C LEU A 149 25.30 -6.15 -8.90
N GLN A 150 26.31 -6.18 -9.79
CA GLN A 150 27.15 -7.35 -9.98
C GLN A 150 28.01 -7.66 -8.74
N ASP A 151 28.54 -6.65 -8.05
CA ASP A 151 29.24 -6.81 -6.78
C ASP A 151 28.30 -7.35 -5.68
N LEU A 152 27.09 -6.79 -5.57
CA LEU A 152 26.08 -7.26 -4.64
C LEU A 152 25.66 -8.71 -4.93
N GLU A 153 25.47 -9.07 -6.18
CA GLU A 153 25.19 -10.45 -6.60
C GLU A 153 26.34 -11.38 -6.20
N GLY A 154 27.58 -11.00 -6.49
CA GLY A 154 28.77 -11.75 -6.07
C GLY A 154 28.85 -11.91 -4.55
N ARG A 155 28.51 -10.88 -3.78
CA ARG A 155 28.46 -10.93 -2.31
C ARG A 155 27.33 -11.80 -1.78
N VAL A 156 26.15 -11.77 -2.41
CA VAL A 156 25.03 -12.65 -2.07
C VAL A 156 25.39 -14.10 -2.36
N THR A 157 25.92 -14.41 -3.55
CA THR A 157 26.40 -15.76 -3.89
C THR A 157 27.52 -16.22 -2.95
N ALA A 158 28.45 -15.34 -2.60
CA ALA A 158 29.49 -15.65 -1.61
C ALA A 158 28.89 -15.95 -0.23
N LEU A 159 27.86 -15.22 0.21
CA LEU A 159 27.16 -15.49 1.47
C LEU A 159 26.31 -16.76 1.41
N GLU A 160 25.70 -17.07 0.28
CA GLU A 160 24.97 -18.33 0.06
C GLU A 160 25.91 -19.54 0.09
N ASN A 161 27.12 -19.39 -0.44
CA ASN A 161 28.14 -20.44 -0.46
C ASN A 161 28.96 -20.54 0.84
N ALA A 162 29.24 -19.41 1.50
CA ALA A 162 30.03 -19.34 2.74
C ALA A 162 29.17 -19.49 4.00
N GLY A 163 27.86 -19.22 3.89
CA GLY A 163 26.92 -19.72 4.88
C GLY A 163 27.18 -21.22 4.98
N PRO A 164 27.45 -21.78 6.17
CA PRO A 164 27.47 -23.22 6.29
C PRO A 164 26.18 -23.67 5.63
N THR A 165 26.27 -24.70 4.80
CA THR A 165 25.14 -25.56 4.59
C THR A 165 24.81 -26.07 6.00
N MET A 166 24.11 -25.25 6.79
CA MET A 166 22.96 -25.70 7.49
C MET A 166 22.18 -26.35 6.37
N GLN A 167 22.49 -27.63 6.14
CA GLN A 167 21.49 -28.62 6.37
C GLN A 167 20.74 -28.11 7.60
N VAL A 168 19.73 -27.31 7.30
CA VAL A 168 18.42 -27.61 7.75
C VAL A 168 18.20 -29.08 7.32
N HIS A 169 18.90 -30.04 7.97
CA HIS A 169 18.21 -30.95 8.84
C HIS A 169 17.15 -30.05 9.41
N HIS A 170 15.97 -30.04 8.80
CA HIS A 170 14.77 -29.81 9.55
C HIS A 170 15.02 -30.77 10.69
N PRO A 171 15.48 -30.28 11.85
CA PRO A 171 15.37 -31.16 12.96
C PRO A 171 13.85 -31.27 12.93
N ASN A 172 13.35 -32.49 12.87
CA ASN A 172 12.16 -32.77 13.61
C ASN A 172 12.48 -32.46 15.10
N HIS A 173 12.90 -31.23 15.43
CA HIS A 173 12.72 -30.54 16.68
C HIS A 173 11.20 -30.44 16.75
N SER A 174 10.59 -31.57 17.09
CA SER A 174 9.86 -31.80 18.34
C SER A 174 9.26 -30.58 19.03
N TYR A 175 8.89 -29.53 18.31
CA TYR A 175 7.70 -28.74 18.63
C TYR A 175 6.44 -29.58 18.36
N ASP A 176 6.59 -30.69 17.63
CA ASP A 176 5.55 -31.69 17.36
C ASP A 176 4.99 -32.34 18.64
N ARG A 177 5.78 -32.46 19.71
CA ARG A 177 5.35 -33.23 20.90
C ARG A 177 4.24 -32.58 21.75
N GLN A 178 3.88 -31.32 21.49
CA GLN A 178 2.73 -30.66 22.13
C GLN A 178 1.68 -30.15 21.12
N LEU A 179 1.93 -30.31 19.81
CA LEU A 179 0.99 -29.92 18.76
C LEU A 179 0.31 -31.13 18.09
N THR A 180 0.68 -32.36 18.47
CA THR A 180 0.09 -33.61 17.96
C THR A 180 -1.37 -33.83 18.34
N ASP A 181 -1.86 -33.16 19.39
CA ASP A 181 -3.24 -33.32 19.87
C ASP A 181 -4.24 -32.41 19.14
N LEU A 182 -3.74 -31.48 18.30
CA LEU A 182 -4.60 -30.68 17.45
C LEU A 182 -5.00 -31.50 16.23
N PRO A 183 -6.31 -31.55 15.88
CA PRO A 183 -6.77 -32.28 14.71
C PRO A 183 -6.00 -31.81 13.47
N PRO A 184 -5.75 -32.70 12.47
CA PRO A 184 -4.98 -32.35 11.28
C PRO A 184 -5.48 -31.09 10.55
N GLU A 185 -6.78 -30.83 10.64
CA GLU A 185 -7.46 -29.66 10.08
C GLU A 185 -7.10 -28.33 10.77
N ALA A 186 -6.52 -28.38 11.97
CA ALA A 186 -6.09 -27.22 12.75
C ALA A 186 -4.57 -26.97 12.69
N ARG A 187 -3.84 -27.66 11.81
CA ARG A 187 -2.39 -27.49 11.68
C ARG A 187 -2.08 -26.22 10.88
N LEU A 188 -1.39 -25.30 11.54
CA LEU A 188 -0.84 -24.10 10.92
C LEU A 188 0.40 -24.48 10.09
N TYR A 189 0.31 -24.39 8.77
CA TYR A 189 1.46 -24.57 7.88
C TYR A 189 2.27 -23.28 7.82
N ILE A 190 3.51 -23.33 8.33
CA ILE A 190 4.46 -22.22 8.30
C ILE A 190 5.69 -22.68 7.51
N ASP A 191 5.93 -22.11 6.33
CA ASP A 191 7.03 -22.59 5.48
C ASP A 191 8.39 -22.15 6.02
N ARG A 192 8.46 -20.94 6.59
CA ARG A 192 9.72 -20.37 7.11
C ARG A 192 9.49 -19.64 8.42
N VAL A 193 10.36 -19.89 9.39
CA VAL A 193 10.43 -19.13 10.64
C VAL A 193 11.89 -18.82 10.93
N HIS A 194 12.20 -17.54 11.14
CA HIS A 194 13.53 -17.12 11.57
C HIS A 194 13.46 -15.85 12.41
N ARG A 195 14.56 -15.51 13.07
CA ARG A 195 14.69 -14.21 13.74
C ARG A 195 15.04 -13.12 12.73
N ALA A 196 14.66 -11.88 13.01
CA ALA A 196 15.08 -10.73 12.22
C ALA A 196 16.62 -10.68 12.12
N LEU A 197 17.15 -10.41 10.92
CA LEU A 197 18.58 -10.40 10.60
C LEU A 197 19.30 -9.16 11.16
N ARG A 198 19.18 -8.94 12.47
CA ARG A 198 19.86 -7.87 13.20
C ARG A 198 21.02 -8.47 14.01
N PRO A 199 22.06 -7.68 14.36
CA PRO A 199 23.06 -8.11 15.33
C PRO A 199 22.39 -8.63 16.61
N LYS A 200 22.96 -9.68 17.21
CA LYS A 200 22.42 -10.28 18.42
C LYS A 200 22.37 -9.22 19.53
N PRO A 201 21.20 -8.93 20.12
CA PRO A 201 21.09 -7.93 21.17
C PRO A 201 21.86 -8.38 22.42
N PRO A 202 22.32 -7.42 23.25
CA PRO A 202 22.87 -7.73 24.58
C PRO A 202 21.88 -8.54 25.43
N PRO A 203 22.34 -9.32 26.43
CA PRO A 203 21.46 -10.19 27.23
C PRO A 203 20.30 -9.48 27.95
N LEU A 204 20.43 -8.18 28.23
CA LEU A 204 19.39 -7.37 28.88
C LEU A 204 18.47 -6.65 27.90
N ALA A 205 18.77 -6.67 26.60
CA ALA A 205 17.95 -6.01 25.58
C ALA A 205 16.78 -6.91 25.16
N PRO A 206 15.70 -6.33 24.61
CA PRO A 206 14.55 -7.10 24.13
C PRO A 206 14.96 -8.15 23.10
N SER A 207 14.23 -9.28 23.12
CA SER A 207 14.43 -10.36 22.14
C SER A 207 14.18 -9.84 20.73
N GLN A 208 14.94 -10.36 19.76
CA GLN A 208 14.71 -10.05 18.35
C GLN A 208 13.34 -10.58 17.89
N ASP A 209 12.70 -9.80 17.03
CA ASP A 209 11.46 -10.18 16.36
C ASP A 209 11.62 -11.51 15.62
N VAL A 210 10.53 -12.27 15.58
CA VAL A 210 10.42 -13.52 14.82
C VAL A 210 9.60 -13.24 13.58
N ILE A 211 10.15 -13.59 12.43
CA ILE A 211 9.52 -13.46 11.12
C ILE A 211 9.01 -14.84 10.73
N CYS A 212 7.72 -14.92 10.43
CA CYS A 212 7.04 -16.13 9.99
C CYS A 212 6.47 -15.91 8.59
N TYR A 213 6.74 -16.84 7.68
CA TYR A 213 6.10 -16.91 6.37
C TYR A 213 5.00 -17.96 6.41
N ILE A 214 3.76 -17.50 6.26
CA ILE A 214 2.57 -18.34 6.19
C ILE A 214 2.11 -18.34 4.73
N GLN A 215 2.08 -19.52 4.11
CA GLN A 215 1.74 -19.65 2.69
C GLN A 215 0.28 -19.26 2.41
N ASP A 216 -0.64 -19.68 3.29
CA ASP A 216 -2.05 -19.35 3.18
C ASP A 216 -2.33 -17.93 3.66
N THR A 217 -2.63 -17.06 2.71
CA THR A 217 -2.95 -15.65 2.97
C THR A 217 -4.24 -15.47 3.77
N GLN A 218 -5.25 -16.34 3.59
CA GLN A 218 -6.50 -16.25 4.35
C GLN A 218 -6.27 -16.59 5.82
N LEU A 219 -5.56 -17.69 6.07
CA LEU A 219 -5.17 -18.09 7.41
C LEU A 219 -4.35 -17.00 8.12
N LYS A 220 -3.40 -16.37 7.42
CA LYS A 220 -2.65 -15.22 7.95
C LYS A 220 -3.58 -14.07 8.35
N GLU A 221 -4.53 -13.68 7.50
CA GLU A 221 -5.46 -12.59 7.81
C GLU A 221 -6.42 -12.94 8.95
N ASP A 222 -6.85 -14.19 9.06
CA ASP A 222 -7.67 -14.68 10.17
C ASP A 222 -6.91 -14.65 11.49
N ILE A 223 -5.64 -15.09 11.52
CA ILE A 223 -4.76 -14.98 12.68
C ILE A 223 -4.60 -13.51 13.08
N MET A 224 -4.36 -12.62 12.12
CA MET A 224 -4.20 -11.19 12.39
C MET A 224 -5.51 -10.54 12.87
N LYS A 225 -6.66 -10.99 12.37
CA LYS A 225 -7.98 -10.51 12.82
C LYS A 225 -8.25 -10.96 14.25
N GLU A 226 -7.95 -12.21 14.58
CA GLU A 226 -8.05 -12.74 15.93
C GLU A 226 -7.07 -12.03 16.87
N ALA A 227 -5.86 -11.76 16.39
CA ALA A 227 -4.84 -11.05 17.14
C ALA A 227 -5.24 -9.61 17.50
N ARG A 228 -5.99 -8.93 16.63
CA ARG A 228 -6.52 -7.58 16.94
C ARG A 228 -7.75 -7.63 17.87
N ARG A 229 -8.52 -8.73 17.84
CA ARG A 229 -9.68 -8.93 18.72
C ARG A 229 -9.21 -9.14 20.17
N GLU A 230 -8.18 -9.95 20.34
CA GLU A 230 -7.53 -10.19 21.63
C GLU A 230 -6.44 -9.14 21.88
N ARG A 231 -6.73 -8.13 22.71
CA ARG A 231 -5.82 -7.01 22.97
C ARG A 231 -4.43 -7.39 23.51
N SER A 232 -4.27 -8.58 24.09
CA SER A 232 -3.00 -9.03 24.66
C SER A 232 -2.84 -10.55 24.53
N TRP A 233 -1.87 -10.97 23.73
CA TRP A 233 -1.51 -12.38 23.60
C TRP A 233 -0.44 -12.71 24.61
N ARG A 234 -0.54 -13.87 25.28
CA ARG A 234 0.48 -14.31 26.24
C ARG A 234 1.08 -15.63 25.81
N TYR A 235 2.40 -15.69 25.74
CA TYR A 235 3.16 -16.91 25.52
C TYR A 235 4.18 -17.08 26.65
N LYS A 236 4.09 -18.19 27.39
CA LYS A 236 4.94 -18.46 28.57
C LYS A 236 4.98 -17.30 29.58
N GLY A 237 3.82 -16.68 29.82
CA GLY A 237 3.68 -15.54 30.73
C GLY A 237 4.13 -14.19 30.17
N GLN A 238 4.72 -14.14 28.97
CA GLN A 238 5.16 -12.90 28.32
C GLN A 238 4.09 -12.40 27.34
N THR A 239 3.88 -11.10 27.28
CA THR A 239 3.01 -10.49 26.27
C THR A 239 3.70 -10.54 24.90
N VAL A 240 2.98 -11.00 23.89
CA VAL A 240 3.44 -11.05 22.50
C VAL A 240 2.56 -10.13 21.67
N GLU A 241 3.17 -9.43 20.72
CA GLU A 241 2.48 -8.56 19.78
C GLU A 241 2.69 -9.10 18.36
N LEU A 242 1.63 -9.10 17.56
CA LEU A 242 1.66 -9.58 16.18
C LEU A 242 1.48 -8.40 15.24
N TYR A 243 2.39 -8.27 14.28
CA TYR A 243 2.39 -7.22 13.28
C TYR A 243 2.48 -7.82 11.88
N ASN A 244 1.88 -7.13 10.91
CA ASN A 244 2.13 -7.45 9.51
C ASN A 244 3.55 -7.04 9.13
N ASP A 245 4.24 -7.88 8.37
CA ASP A 245 5.49 -7.51 7.74
C ASP A 245 5.21 -6.53 6.60
N LEU A 246 5.73 -5.31 6.73
CA LEU A 246 5.54 -4.22 5.78
C LEU A 246 6.90 -3.74 5.33
N SER A 247 7.02 -3.42 4.04
CA SER A 247 8.26 -2.85 3.50
C SER A 247 8.63 -1.56 4.22
N HIS A 248 9.93 -1.29 4.35
CA HIS A 248 10.44 -0.06 4.96
C HIS A 248 9.80 1.20 4.38
N LEU A 249 9.64 1.23 3.05
CA LEU A 249 9.00 2.33 2.35
C LEU A 249 7.55 2.54 2.78
N THR A 250 6.77 1.47 2.87
CA THR A 250 5.38 1.53 3.36
C THR A 250 5.32 2.11 4.78
N LEU A 251 6.25 1.71 5.65
CA LEU A 251 6.34 2.24 7.00
C LEU A 251 6.73 3.73 7.01
N GLN A 252 7.64 4.17 6.14
CA GLN A 252 8.00 5.59 6.00
C GLN A 252 6.82 6.44 5.53
N THR A 253 6.10 6.02 4.48
CA THR A 253 4.91 6.73 4.00
C THR A 253 3.84 6.83 5.09
N ARG A 254 3.60 5.75 5.85
CA ARG A 254 2.67 5.78 6.99
C ARG A 254 3.11 6.72 8.11
N ARG A 255 4.42 6.85 8.36
CA ARG A 255 4.97 7.82 9.32
C ARG A 255 4.80 9.25 8.83
N ALA A 256 5.00 9.51 7.54
CA ALA A 256 4.80 10.83 6.95
C ALA A 256 3.31 11.29 7.02
N LEU A 257 2.39 10.33 6.93
CA LEU A 257 0.94 10.52 7.12
C LEU A 257 0.49 10.65 8.58
N ARG A 258 1.41 10.53 9.55
CA ARG A 258 1.07 10.58 10.99
C ARG A 258 0.30 11.85 11.39
N PRO A 259 0.67 13.07 10.96
CA PRO A 259 -0.07 14.29 11.30
C PRO A 259 -1.56 14.21 10.93
N ILE A 260 -1.86 13.68 9.73
CA ILE A 260 -3.25 13.48 9.27
C ILE A 260 -3.96 12.46 10.15
N THR A 261 -3.34 11.31 10.44
CA THR A 261 -3.98 10.30 11.30
C THR A 261 -4.21 10.80 12.73
N THR A 262 -3.32 11.63 13.27
CA THR A 262 -3.51 12.26 14.59
C THR A 262 -4.68 13.23 14.57
N LEU A 263 -4.84 14.00 13.48
CA LEU A 263 -5.98 14.89 13.31
C LEU A 263 -7.31 14.12 13.16
N LEU A 264 -7.33 13.07 12.34
CA LEU A 264 -8.49 12.19 12.20
C LEU A 264 -8.88 11.53 13.54
N GLN A 265 -7.90 11.13 14.36
CA GLN A 265 -8.16 10.60 15.70
C GLN A 265 -8.73 11.67 16.65
N GLY A 266 -8.20 12.89 16.60
CA GLY A 266 -8.67 14.02 17.42
C GLY A 266 -10.15 14.34 17.17
N ASP A 267 -10.57 14.32 15.90
CA ASP A 267 -11.94 14.59 15.48
C ASP A 267 -12.83 13.34 15.50
N GLN A 268 -12.35 12.22 16.06
CA GLN A 268 -13.04 10.93 16.13
C GLN A 268 -13.49 10.36 14.77
N ILE A 269 -12.81 10.76 13.69
CA ILE A 269 -13.09 10.28 12.33
C ILE A 269 -12.51 8.87 12.17
N ARG A 270 -13.37 7.94 11.76
CA ARG A 270 -12.96 6.56 11.52
C ARG A 270 -12.12 6.50 10.25
N TYR A 271 -10.93 5.92 10.35
CA TYR A 271 -10.06 5.69 9.21
C TYR A 271 -9.54 4.24 9.17
N ARG A 272 -9.09 3.83 7.99
CA ARG A 272 -8.54 2.50 7.71
C ARG A 272 -7.33 2.60 6.79
N TRP A 273 -6.29 1.86 7.15
CA TRP A 273 -5.16 1.60 6.26
C TRP A 273 -5.49 0.44 5.32
N HIS A 274 -5.30 0.66 4.04
CA HIS A 274 -5.30 -0.36 3.01
C HIS A 274 -3.86 -0.62 2.55
N PHE A 275 -3.61 -1.84 2.09
CA PHE A 275 -2.34 -2.19 1.47
C PHE A 275 -2.21 -1.44 0.13
N LEU A 276 -1.09 -0.83 -0.21
CA LEU A 276 0.17 -0.70 0.54
C LEU A 276 0.09 0.41 1.62
N PHE A 277 -0.24 1.64 1.20
CA PHE A 277 -0.26 2.83 2.04
C PHE A 277 -1.50 3.73 1.81
N THR A 278 -2.55 3.21 1.18
CA THR A 278 -3.79 3.97 0.98
C THR A 278 -4.47 4.20 2.32
N LEU A 279 -4.74 5.47 2.64
CA LEU A 279 -5.45 5.87 3.87
C LEU A 279 -6.86 6.31 3.50
N THR A 280 -7.87 5.58 3.96
CA THR A 280 -9.29 5.91 3.73
C THR A 280 -9.91 6.39 5.04
N ALA A 281 -10.64 7.49 5.01
CA ALA A 281 -11.35 8.04 6.16
C ALA A 281 -12.80 8.36 5.80
N ARG A 282 -13.71 8.14 6.77
CA ARG A 282 -15.15 8.34 6.59
C ARG A 282 -15.74 9.17 7.73
N ASN A 283 -16.43 10.25 7.38
CA ASN A 283 -17.18 11.13 8.28
C ASN A 283 -18.59 11.40 7.70
N ASP A 284 -19.67 11.15 8.45
CA ASP A 284 -21.05 11.46 8.03
C ASP A 284 -21.45 11.02 6.60
N ASN A 285 -21.12 9.77 6.24
CA ASN A 285 -21.31 9.17 4.90
C ASN A 285 -20.42 9.71 3.77
N ILE A 286 -19.58 10.69 4.06
CA ILE A 286 -18.55 11.15 3.14
C ILE A 286 -17.31 10.29 3.37
N GLU A 287 -16.78 9.71 2.29
CA GLU A 287 -15.56 8.90 2.30
C GLU A 287 -14.54 9.52 1.35
N ALA A 288 -13.31 9.66 1.83
CA ALA A 288 -12.18 10.16 1.05
C ALA A 288 -10.95 9.27 1.30
N SER A 289 -10.07 9.18 0.30
CA SER A 289 -8.86 8.37 0.38
C SER A 289 -7.62 9.11 -0.10
N ILE A 290 -6.49 8.91 0.56
CA ILE A 290 -5.18 9.37 0.12
C ILE A 290 -4.43 8.19 -0.48
N ARG A 291 -4.09 8.30 -1.77
CA ARG A 291 -3.22 7.37 -2.50
C ARG A 291 -1.94 8.07 -2.95
N LEU A 292 -2.02 9.36 -3.23
CA LEU A 292 -0.92 10.21 -3.66
C LEU A 292 -0.82 11.46 -2.76
N PRO A 293 0.34 12.13 -2.70
CA PRO A 293 0.47 13.42 -2.00
C PRO A 293 -0.58 14.45 -2.41
N ALA A 294 -0.93 14.50 -3.71
CA ALA A 294 -1.94 15.39 -4.25
C ALA A 294 -3.36 15.16 -3.70
N ASP A 295 -3.65 13.97 -3.14
CA ASP A 295 -4.95 13.64 -2.56
C ASP A 295 -5.13 14.21 -1.15
N VAL A 296 -4.04 14.64 -0.49
CA VAL A 296 -4.09 15.22 0.86
C VAL A 296 -5.04 16.42 0.94
N PRO A 297 -4.90 17.47 0.11
CA PRO A 297 -5.84 18.59 0.14
C PRO A 297 -7.27 18.16 -0.20
N ILE A 298 -7.45 17.18 -1.09
CA ILE A 298 -8.78 16.64 -1.44
C ILE A 298 -9.43 16.01 -0.21
N LEU A 299 -8.71 15.14 0.51
CA LEU A 299 -9.22 14.50 1.72
C LEU A 299 -9.53 15.51 2.82
N LEU A 300 -8.63 16.47 3.08
CA LEU A 300 -8.83 17.48 4.12
C LEU A 300 -10.05 18.36 3.82
N ASN A 301 -10.19 18.83 2.57
CA ASN A 301 -11.34 19.64 2.16
C ASN A 301 -12.65 18.84 2.22
N THR A 302 -12.63 17.59 1.75
CA THR A 302 -13.80 16.72 1.72
C THR A 302 -14.33 16.41 3.13
N LEU A 303 -13.43 16.23 4.09
CA LEU A 303 -13.77 15.98 5.49
C LEU A 303 -13.90 17.25 6.34
N ARG A 304 -13.75 18.44 5.73
CA ARG A 304 -13.79 19.77 6.38
C ARG A 304 -12.77 19.92 7.52
N LEU A 305 -11.58 19.38 7.31
CA LEU A 305 -10.47 19.39 8.25
C LEU A 305 -9.55 20.58 7.97
N PRO A 306 -8.87 21.13 9.00
CA PRO A 306 -7.92 22.21 8.79
C PRO A 306 -6.72 21.73 7.95
N ALA A 307 -6.19 22.63 7.12
CA ALA A 307 -4.98 22.38 6.36
C ALA A 307 -3.83 22.03 7.33
N THR A 308 -3.30 20.81 7.18
CA THR A 308 -2.23 20.30 8.04
C THR A 308 -0.97 20.19 7.19
N PRO A 309 0.16 20.76 7.62
CA PRO A 309 1.42 20.58 6.92
C PRO A 309 1.82 19.12 7.03
N VAL A 310 2.04 18.50 5.88
CA VAL A 310 2.39 17.10 5.76
C VAL A 310 3.76 17.05 5.09
N MET A 311 4.64 16.20 5.62
CA MET A 311 5.96 16.00 5.02
C MET A 311 5.76 15.52 3.59
N ASP A 312 6.41 16.18 2.64
CA ASP A 312 6.42 15.73 1.26
C ASP A 312 7.01 14.32 1.22
N TRP A 313 6.19 13.33 0.88
CA TRP A 313 6.60 11.94 0.76
C TRP A 313 6.68 11.50 -0.71
N THR A 314 6.70 12.44 -1.66
CA THR A 314 6.98 12.13 -3.07
C THR A 314 8.24 11.27 -3.21
N ASP A 315 9.29 11.59 -2.44
CA ASP A 315 10.53 10.79 -2.37
C ASP A 315 10.32 9.36 -1.82
N CYS A 316 9.28 9.16 -1.02
CA CYS A 316 8.91 7.83 -0.49
C CYS A 316 7.90 7.10 -1.40
N THR A 317 7.39 7.71 -2.47
CA THR A 317 6.53 6.99 -3.40
C THR A 317 7.39 6.14 -4.33
N LEU A 318 7.13 4.84 -4.35
CA LEU A 318 7.62 3.96 -5.41
C LEU A 318 7.27 4.65 -6.74
N ASN A 319 8.28 4.88 -7.59
CA ASN A 319 8.14 5.36 -8.96
C ASN A 319 6.76 4.98 -9.51
N GLU A 320 5.94 5.97 -9.92
CA GLU A 320 4.54 5.83 -10.34
C GLU A 320 4.26 4.64 -11.27
N ARG A 321 5.32 4.18 -11.97
CA ARG A 321 5.37 2.96 -12.77
C ARG A 321 4.79 1.71 -12.09
N TYR A 322 4.86 1.58 -10.76
CA TYR A 322 4.34 0.42 -10.04
C TYR A 322 2.87 0.52 -9.61
N LEU A 323 2.29 1.72 -9.57
CA LEU A 323 0.91 1.92 -9.09
C LEU A 323 -0.13 1.72 -10.20
N GLY A 324 0.29 1.47 -11.44
CA GLY A 324 -0.58 1.49 -12.61
C GLY A 324 -1.08 2.91 -12.86
N ARG A 325 -1.26 3.31 -14.13
CA ARG A 325 -1.92 4.59 -14.42
C ARG A 325 -3.28 4.59 -13.72
N PRO A 326 -3.62 5.63 -12.92
CA PRO A 326 -4.95 5.71 -12.36
C PRO A 326 -5.97 5.70 -13.50
N VAL A 327 -6.81 4.67 -13.53
CA VAL A 327 -8.04 4.71 -14.33
C VAL A 327 -8.87 5.82 -13.71
N ALA A 328 -8.98 6.95 -14.39
CA ALA A 328 -9.85 8.03 -13.98
C ALA A 328 -11.28 7.47 -13.90
N LEU A 329 -11.76 7.22 -12.68
CA LEU A 329 -13.18 7.05 -12.43
C LEU A 329 -13.80 8.44 -12.62
N VAL A 330 -14.27 8.71 -13.83
CA VAL A 330 -15.19 9.80 -14.10
C VAL A 330 -16.46 9.48 -13.32
N LEU A 331 -16.60 10.08 -12.14
CA LEU A 331 -17.89 10.16 -11.46
C LEU A 331 -18.77 11.05 -12.33
N GLY A 332 -19.58 10.42 -13.19
CA GLY A 332 -20.62 11.09 -13.96
C GLY A 332 -21.60 11.74 -12.99
N ALA A 333 -21.58 13.07 -12.95
CA ALA A 333 -22.63 13.87 -12.36
C ALA A 333 -23.79 13.94 -13.36
N ASP A 334 -24.48 12.82 -13.58
CA ASP A 334 -25.73 12.82 -14.33
C ASP A 334 -26.85 13.21 -13.35
N GLY A 335 -27.04 14.52 -13.25
CA GLY A 335 -28.19 15.13 -12.63
C GLY A 335 -29.46 14.73 -13.36
N LEU A 336 -30.43 14.28 -12.58
CA LEU A 336 -31.84 14.14 -12.90
C LEU A 336 -32.37 15.44 -13.52
N VAL A 337 -32.56 15.46 -14.85
CA VAL A 337 -33.47 16.39 -15.51
C VAL A 337 -34.82 15.68 -15.61
N GLY A 338 -35.76 16.09 -14.78
CA GLY A 338 -37.14 15.62 -14.87
C GLY A 338 -37.80 16.15 -16.14
N ASP A 339 -38.35 15.22 -16.92
CA ASP A 339 -39.23 15.51 -18.05
C ASP A 339 -40.43 16.32 -17.56
N THR A 340 -40.42 17.62 -17.88
CA THR A 340 -41.60 18.48 -17.76
C THR A 340 -42.37 18.38 -19.07
N VAL A 341 -43.44 17.59 -19.04
CA VAL A 341 -44.42 17.47 -20.12
C VAL A 341 -45.10 18.83 -20.34
N PRO A 342 -45.10 19.41 -21.55
CA PRO A 342 -45.84 20.64 -21.82
C PRO A 342 -47.34 20.36 -21.93
N PRO A 343 -48.22 21.28 -21.47
CA PRO A 343 -49.65 21.09 -21.57
C PRO A 343 -50.14 21.24 -23.01
N HIS A 344 -50.96 20.29 -23.41
CA HIS A 344 -51.74 20.25 -24.64
C HIS A 344 -52.65 21.49 -24.72
N GLN A 345 -52.37 22.41 -25.65
CA GLN A 345 -53.34 23.43 -26.04
C GLN A 345 -54.43 22.77 -26.91
N GLY A 346 -55.66 22.79 -26.41
CA GLY A 346 -56.85 22.44 -27.16
C GLY A 346 -57.27 23.62 -28.03
N SER A 347 -57.28 23.40 -29.34
CA SER A 347 -57.93 24.25 -30.33
C SER A 347 -59.45 24.09 -30.23
N HIS A 348 -60.12 25.18 -29.85
CA HIS A 348 -61.56 25.38 -30.02
C HIS A 348 -61.68 26.54 -31.02
N GLU A 349 -62.13 26.25 -32.24
CA GLU A 349 -62.74 27.23 -33.15
C GLU A 349 -63.92 26.58 -33.85
N GLU A 350 -65.01 27.35 -33.90
CA GLU A 350 -66.25 27.14 -34.66
C GLU A 350 -66.06 27.29 -36.17
#